data_AF-A0A8S1KHS2-F1
#
_entry.id   AF-A0A8S1KHS2-F1
#
_cell.length_a   1.000
_cell.length_b   1.000
_cell.length_c   1.000
_cell.angle_alpha   90.00
_cell.angle_beta   90.00
_cell.angle_gamma   90.00
#
_symmetry.space_group_name_H-M   'P 1'
#
loop_
_entity.id
_entity.type
_entity.pdbx_description
1 polymer ?
#
loop_
_entity_poly.entity_id
_entity_poly.type
_entity_poly.pdbx_seq_one_letter_code
_entity_poly.pdbx_strand_id
1 'polypeptide(L)'
;MHQCVLNYTINKSILLGKGGFGSVYLTQNELNQEFACKIMQNLEISRSLSQSQNNQRKLKQLVDRELSIMSTLDNLNIGKNDPFIF
;
A
#
# COMPACT_ATOMS: atom_id res chain seq x y z
N MET A 1 -8.73 -14.41 -7.94
CA MET A 1 -9.13 -13.14 -8.58
C MET A 1 -7.98 -12.14 -8.35
N HIS A 2 -7.12 -11.98 -9.36
CA HIS A 2 -5.94 -11.10 -9.32
C HIS A 2 -6.42 -9.68 -9.60
N GLN A 3 -6.19 -8.75 -8.68
CA GLN A 3 -6.53 -7.34 -8.88
C GLN A 3 -5.30 -6.68 -9.48
N CYS A 4 -5.39 -6.34 -10.77
CA CYS A 4 -4.30 -5.72 -11.51
C CYS A 4 -4.21 -4.25 -11.08
N VAL A 5 -3.14 -3.86 -10.40
CA VAL A 5 -2.77 -2.45 -10.26
C VAL A 5 -2.02 -2.10 -11.54
N LEU A 6 -2.81 -1.82 -12.59
CA LEU A 6 -2.50 -1.51 -14.00
C LEU A 6 -1.40 -2.30 -14.74
N ASN A 7 -0.23 -2.60 -14.17
CA ASN A 7 0.86 -3.41 -14.79
C ASN A 7 1.45 -4.46 -13.83
N TYR A 8 0.77 -4.75 -12.72
CA TYR A 8 1.28 -5.58 -11.63
C TYR A 8 0.34 -6.73 -11.27
N THR A 9 0.89 -7.94 -11.20
CA THR A 9 0.19 -9.14 -10.73
C THR A 9 0.56 -9.41 -9.28
N ILE A 10 -0.38 -9.18 -8.37
CA ILE A 10 -0.21 -9.46 -6.94
C ILE A 10 -0.41 -10.96 -6.69
N ASN A 11 0.63 -11.62 -6.18
CA ASN A 11 0.54 -13.00 -5.73
C ASN A 11 0.07 -13.05 -4.27
N LYS A 12 -1.25 -13.08 -4.07
CA LYS A 12 -1.89 -13.13 -2.75
C LYS A 12 -1.58 -14.40 -1.93
N SER A 13 -0.95 -15.42 -2.53
CA SER A 13 -0.50 -16.61 -1.80
C SER A 13 0.83 -16.40 -1.06
N ILE A 14 1.60 -15.38 -1.43
CA ILE A 14 2.91 -15.07 -0.84
C ILE A 14 2.79 -13.77 -0.04
N LEU A 15 2.54 -13.92 1.26
CA LEU A 15 2.53 -12.82 2.23
C LEU A 15 3.95 -12.53 2.71
N LEU A 16 4.42 -11.30 2.50
CA LEU A 16 5.74 -10.84 2.96
C LEU A 16 5.68 -10.21 4.35
N GLY A 17 4.54 -9.60 4.71
CA GLY A 17 4.36 -9.01 6.04
C GLY A 17 2.93 -8.56 6.28
N LYS A 18 2.53 -8.47 7.56
CA LYS A 18 1.20 -7.97 7.96
C LYS A 18 1.35 -7.02 9.13
N GLY A 19 0.69 -5.87 9.04
CA GLY A 19 0.63 -4.86 10.09
C GLY A 19 -0.80 -4.41 10.37
N GLY A 20 -0.96 -3.52 11.37
CA GLY A 20 -2.28 -3.02 11.78
C GLY A 20 -3.02 -2.20 10.72
N PHE A 21 -2.32 -1.73 9.69
CA PHE A 21 -2.88 -0.86 8.64
C PHE A 21 -2.90 -1.52 7.25
N GLY A 22 -2.39 -2.75 7.11
CA GLY A 22 -2.31 -3.40 5.80
C GLY A 22 -1.46 -4.67 5.79
N SER A 23 -1.42 -5.29 4.62
CA SER A 23 -0.63 -6.49 4.34
C SER A 23 0.27 -6.24 3.13
N VAL A 24 1.47 -6.80 3.15
CA VAL A 24 2.46 -6.71 2.07
C VAL A 24 2.56 -8.07 1.39
N TYR A 25 2.43 -8.09 0.07
CA TYR A 25 2.49 -9.32 -0.74
C TYR A 25 3.59 -9.21 -1.80
N LEU A 26 4.06 -10.36 -2.28
CA LEU A 26 4.90 -10.42 -3.47
C LEU A 26 4.07 -10.07 -4.71
N THR A 27 4.64 -9.23 -5.56
CA THR A 27 4.03 -8.77 -6.80
C THR A 27 5.05 -8.83 -7.92
N GLN A 28 4.60 -9.09 -9.14
CA GLN A 28 5.44 -9.08 -10.34
C GLN A 28 4.91 -8.09 -11.36
N ASN A 29 5.80 -7.39 -12.06
CA ASN A 29 5.43 -6.62 -13.25
C ASN A 29 5.40 -7.50 -14.52
N GLU A 30 5.06 -6.92 -15.66
CA GLU A 30 5.03 -7.61 -16.96
C GLU A 30 6.39 -8.17 -17.41
N LEU A 31 7.50 -7.66 -16.84
CA LEU A 31 8.86 -8.13 -17.10
C LEU A 31 9.30 -9.23 -16.12
N ASN A 32 8.39 -9.76 -15.28
CA ASN A 32 8.65 -10.71 -14.20
C ASN A 32 9.63 -10.20 -13.13
N GLN A 33 9.82 -8.88 -13.00
CA GLN A 33 10.58 -8.31 -11.90
C GLN A 33 9.73 -8.32 -10.63
N GLU A 34 10.34 -8.66 -9.51
CA GLU A 34 9.67 -8.83 -8.22
C GLU A 34 9.68 -7.55 -7.38
N PHE A 35 8.53 -7.25 -6.79
CA PHE A 35 8.29 -6.09 -5.95
C PHE A 35 7.46 -6.46 -4.72
N ALA A 36 7.51 -5.62 -3.70
CA ALA A 36 6.61 -5.69 -2.55
C ALA A 36 5.44 -4.73 -2.74
N CYS A 37 4.21 -5.23 -2.67
CA CYS A 37 2.99 -4.41 -2.76
C CYS A 37 2.27 -4.38 -1.41
N LYS A 38 2.13 -3.17 -0.82
CA LYS A 38 1.41 -2.95 0.44
C LYS A 38 -0.06 -2.64 0.16
N ILE A 39 -0.93 -3.60 0.41
CA ILE A 39 -2.39 -3.40 0.37
C ILE A 39 -2.86 -2.84 1.70
N MET A 40 -3.29 -1.59 1.70
CA MET A 40 -3.87 -0.93 2.88
C MET A 40 -5.26 -1.52 3.16
N GLN A 41 -5.46 -1.98 4.39
CA GLN A 41 -6.79 -2.44 4.81
C GLN A 41 -7.63 -1.23 5.18
N ASN A 42 -8.85 -1.16 4.67
CA ASN A 42 -9.81 -0.19 5.16
C ASN A 42 -10.12 -0.61 6.60
N LEU A 43 -9.66 0.18 7.57
CA LEU A 43 -10.02 -0.01 8.97
C LEU A 43 -11.54 0.12 9.03
N GLU A 44 -12.26 -1.00 9.14
CA GLU A 44 -13.67 -0.99 9.52
C GLU A 44 -13.74 -0.50 10.97
N ILE A 45 -13.68 0.82 11.14
CA ILE A 45 -13.94 1.47 12.42
C ILE A 45 -15.46 1.46 12.55
N SER A 46 -15.98 0.32 12.98
CA SER A 46 -17.35 0.18 13.41
C SER A 46 -17.57 1.11 14.61
N ARG A 47 -18.13 2.30 14.33
CA ARG A 47 -19.17 3.01 15.10
C ARG A 47 -19.26 4.46 14.58
N SER A 48 -20.46 4.85 14.14
CA SER A 48 -20.83 6.16 13.58
C SER A 48 -20.29 6.48 12.17
N LEU A 49 -21.20 6.69 11.21
CA LEU A 49 -20.92 7.11 9.82
C LEU A 49 -20.10 8.41 9.74
N SER A 50 -20.28 9.36 10.67
CA SER A 50 -19.53 10.61 10.71
C SER A 50 -18.11 10.44 11.30
N GLN A 51 -17.97 9.55 12.27
CA GLN A 51 -16.66 9.19 12.86
C GLN A 51 -15.83 8.38 11.86
N SER A 52 -16.50 7.52 11.08
CA SER A 52 -15.90 6.77 9.96
C SER A 52 -15.34 7.70 8.88
N GLN A 53 -16.08 8.73 8.43
CA GLN A 53 -15.59 9.68 7.41
C GLN A 53 -14.38 10.51 7.87
N ASN A 54 -14.38 11.01 9.10
CA ASN A 54 -13.23 11.75 9.64
C ASN A 54 -12.00 10.85 9.80
N ASN A 55 -12.19 9.60 10.23
CA ASN A 55 -11.10 8.64 10.34
C ASN A 55 -10.54 8.23 8.98
N GLN A 56 -11.39 8.06 7.96
CA GLN A 56 -10.95 7.82 6.58
C GLN A 56 -10.13 8.99 6.02
N ARG A 57 -10.57 10.23 6.24
CA ARG A 57 -9.79 11.43 5.85
C ARG A 57 -8.44 11.48 6.55
N LYS A 58 -8.41 11.19 7.85
CA LYS A 58 -7.17 11.14 8.63
C LYS A 58 -6.24 10.03 8.15
N LEU A 59 -6.78 8.84 7.85
CA LEU A 59 -6.00 7.74 7.29
C LEU A 59 -5.40 8.12 5.93
N LYS A 60 -6.20 8.75 5.06
CA LYS A 60 -5.73 9.28 3.78
C LYS A 60 -4.59 10.29 3.97
N GLN A 61 -4.73 11.24 4.90
CA GLN A 61 -3.66 12.21 5.21
C GLN A 61 -2.39 11.54 5.72
N LEU A 62 -2.50 10.49 6.53
CA LEU A 62 -1.34 9.74 7.02
C LEU A 62 -0.64 8.98 5.88
N VAL A 63 -1.41 8.38 4.97
CA VAL A 63 -0.87 7.73 3.77
C VAL A 63 -0.21 8.75 2.84
N ASP A 64 -0.89 9.86 2.54
CA ASP A 64 -0.35 10.95 1.71
C ASP A 64 0.97 11.48 2.30
N ARG A 65 1.09 11.55 3.64
CA ARG A 65 2.33 11.91 4.34
C ARG A 65 3.42 10.84 4.25
N GLU A 66 3.08 9.56 4.41
CA GLU A 66 4.03 8.44 4.24
C GLU A 66 4.65 8.48 2.84
N LEU A 67 3.82 8.65 1.80
CA LEU A 67 4.26 8.78 0.41
C LEU A 67 5.16 10.00 0.18
N SER A 68 4.78 11.16 0.73
CA SER A 68 5.57 12.38 0.61
C SER A 68 6.94 12.27 1.27
N ILE A 69 7.06 11.54 2.37
CA ILE A 69 8.38 11.32 3.00
C ILE A 69 9.19 10.37 2.11
N MET A 70 8.60 9.27 1.66
CA MET A 70 9.32 8.29 0.84
C MET A 70 9.85 8.88 -0.47
N SER A 71 9.08 9.75 -1.14
CA SER A 71 9.55 10.41 -2.38
C SER A 71 10.73 11.36 -2.17
N THR A 72 10.91 11.92 -0.97
CA THR A 72 12.06 12.78 -0.65
C THR A 72 13.35 12.01 -0.40
N LEU A 73 13.28 10.69 -0.24
CA LEU A 73 14.40 9.84 0.19
C LEU A 73 14.96 8.94 -0.94
N ASP A 74 14.54 9.17 -2.18
CA ASP A 74 14.75 8.28 -3.34
C ASP A 74 16.23 8.03 -3.72
N ASN A 75 17.14 8.85 -3.18
CA ASN A 75 18.59 8.81 -3.41
C ASN A 75 19.40 8.25 -2.23
N LEU A 76 18.75 7.68 -1.22
CA LEU A 76 19.40 7.10 -0.04
C LEU A 76 19.30 5.57 -0.05
N ASN A 77 20.05 4.89 0.83
CA ASN A 77 19.94 3.44 1.07
C ASN A 77 18.64 3.08 1.83
N ILE A 78 17.52 3.65 1.38
CA ILE A 78 16.18 3.52 1.96
C ILE A 78 15.29 2.90 0.86
N GLY A 79 14.36 2.03 1.26
CA GLY A 79 13.45 1.38 0.31
C GLY A 79 12.75 2.38 -0.60
N LYS A 80 12.84 2.17 -1.92
CA LYS A 80 12.25 3.07 -2.92
C LYS A 80 10.79 2.71 -3.17
N ASN A 81 9.96 3.72 -3.39
CA ASN A 81 8.61 3.50 -3.90
C ASN A 81 8.65 3.54 -5.42
N ASP A 82 8.10 2.52 -6.05
CA ASP A 82 7.72 2.64 -7.46
C ASP A 82 6.38 3.40 -7.51
N PRO A 83 6.30 4.56 -8.21
CA PRO A 83 5.09 5.37 -8.28
C PRO A 83 3.88 4.62 -8.88
N PHE A 84 4.09 3.44 -9.47
CA PHE A 84 3.04 2.61 -10.05
C PHE A 84 2.55 1.46 -9.14
N ILE A 85 3.09 1.30 -7.93
CA ILE A 85 2.72 0.20 -7.02
C ILE A 85 2.03 0.72 -5.76
N PHE A 86 0.69 0.88 -5.81
CA PHE A 86 -0.21 0.90 -4.65
C PHE A 86 -1.57 0.30 -4.99
#